data_AF-A0AAD7BAA4-F1
#
_entry.id   AF-A0AAD7BAA4-F1
#
_cell.length_a   1.000
_cell.length_b   1.000
_cell.length_c   1.000
_cell.angle_alpha   90.00
_cell.angle_beta   90.00
_cell.angle_gamma   90.00
#
_symmetry.space_group_name_H-M   'P 1'
#
loop_
_entity.id
_entity.type
_entity.pdbx_description
1 polymer ?
#
loop_
_entity_poly.entity_id
_entity_poly.type
_entity_poly.pdbx_seq_one_letter_code
_entity_poly.pdbx_strand_id
1 'polypeptide(L)'
;MMTALRIHESADRIPTGACDNVECARISFKTEFRCCSGCESVNYCSVDCQRLDWRRGHRNTCRAIRLHSLQNPGPLTCRDRSFLRTLMDCAYTANLMAILLTELLLLHQNGPDNQWMTIMRFVEGKFSVECIVMQDFTTRRQIEFLGPVVEDQLSRATASGGRNHLHAFIFSDAPDRPVGCLSPLRAHDGALHAGLVDLARQVPPGVNSMEDLEKVPGMLEKVQALKEGASIWLTVVLTVEIVEGK
;
A
#
# COMPACT_ATOMS: atom_id res chain seq x y z
N MET A 1 16.29 5.13 9.35
CA MET A 1 16.97 3.87 8.94
C MET A 1 17.47 3.04 10.13
N MET A 2 18.25 3.61 11.07
CA MET A 2 18.77 2.85 12.23
C MET A 2 17.70 2.20 13.13
N THR A 3 16.55 2.85 13.31
CA THR A 3 15.42 2.26 14.07
C THR A 3 14.84 1.03 13.36
N ALA A 4 14.66 1.09 12.04
CA ALA A 4 14.15 -0.04 11.25
C ALA A 4 15.11 -1.23 11.26
N LEU A 5 16.43 -0.98 11.24
CA LEU A 5 17.44 -2.04 11.35
C LEU A 5 17.34 -2.75 12.70
N ARG A 6 17.27 -2.00 13.81
CA ARG A 6 17.11 -2.58 15.16
C ARG A 6 15.83 -3.40 15.30
N ILE A 7 14.71 -2.92 14.76
CA ILE A 7 13.43 -3.65 14.76
C ILE A 7 13.51 -4.90 13.86
N HIS A 8 14.21 -4.83 12.73
CA HIS A 8 14.37 -5.97 11.84
C HIS A 8 15.24 -7.07 12.45
N GLU A 9 16.26 -6.68 13.22
CA GLU A 9 17.20 -7.58 13.90
C GLU A 9 16.68 -8.08 15.27
N SER A 10 15.59 -7.53 15.79
CA SER A 10 15.05 -7.96 17.08
C SER A 10 14.44 -9.37 16.99
N ALA A 11 14.78 -10.22 17.96
CA ALA A 11 14.25 -11.59 18.05
C ALA A 11 12.73 -11.62 18.33
N ASP A 12 12.17 -10.53 18.85
CA ASP A 12 10.76 -10.40 19.23
C ASP A 12 9.85 -10.00 18.07
N ARG A 13 10.39 -9.76 16.87
CA ARG A 13 9.56 -9.42 15.71
C ARG A 13 8.79 -10.65 15.25
N ILE A 14 7.51 -10.70 15.57
CA ILE A 14 6.62 -11.76 15.08
C ILE A 14 6.14 -11.40 13.66
N PRO A 15 6.49 -12.17 12.61
CA PRO A 15 6.06 -11.84 11.26
C PRO A 15 4.56 -12.08 11.11
N THR A 16 3.81 -11.02 10.82
CA THR A 16 2.39 -11.11 10.46
C THR A 16 2.21 -11.15 8.94
N GLY A 17 1.03 -11.57 8.50
CA GLY A 17 0.60 -11.58 7.11
C GLY A 17 -0.91 -11.42 7.01
N ALA A 18 -1.39 -11.10 5.80
CA ALA A 18 -2.80 -10.94 5.48
C ALA A 18 -3.22 -11.91 4.38
N CYS A 19 -4.50 -12.28 4.38
CA CYS A 19 -5.08 -13.05 3.27
C CYS A 19 -5.28 -12.15 2.04
N ASP A 20 -4.89 -12.62 0.86
CA ASP A 20 -5.06 -11.89 -0.40
C ASP A 20 -6.44 -12.08 -1.06
N ASN A 21 -7.28 -12.96 -0.53
CA ASN A 21 -8.69 -12.96 -0.91
C ASN A 21 -9.33 -11.66 -0.43
N VAL A 22 -9.77 -10.81 -1.36
CA VAL A 22 -10.31 -9.48 -1.05
C VAL A 22 -11.46 -9.50 -0.05
N GLU A 23 -12.26 -10.56 0.01
CA GLU A 23 -13.35 -10.69 1.00
C GLU A 23 -12.91 -11.16 2.39
N CYS A 24 -11.68 -11.67 2.49
CA CYS A 24 -11.12 -12.11 3.76
C CYS A 24 -10.31 -10.96 4.36
N ALA A 25 -10.65 -10.55 5.58
CA ALA A 25 -9.88 -9.56 6.33
C ALA A 25 -8.93 -10.19 7.35
N ARG A 26 -8.62 -11.48 7.21
CA ARG A 26 -7.78 -12.18 8.19
C ARG A 26 -6.34 -11.70 8.08
N ILE A 27 -5.88 -11.13 9.19
CA ILE A 27 -4.48 -10.80 9.46
C ILE A 27 -4.06 -11.66 10.66
N SER A 28 -2.96 -12.38 10.54
CA SER A 28 -2.47 -13.31 11.57
C SER A 28 -0.97 -13.53 11.44
N PHE A 29 -0.41 -14.49 12.18
CA PHE A 29 0.98 -14.93 12.02
C PHE A 29 1.22 -15.49 10.61
N LYS A 30 2.34 -15.11 10.01
CA LYS A 30 2.70 -15.49 8.64
C LYS A 30 2.72 -17.00 8.43
N THR A 31 3.05 -17.77 9.46
CA THR A 31 3.07 -19.25 9.45
C THR A 31 1.69 -19.88 9.27
N GLU A 32 0.60 -19.15 9.49
CA GLU A 32 -0.77 -19.62 9.30
C GLU A 32 -1.25 -19.48 7.85
N PHE A 33 -0.48 -18.82 6.99
CA PHE A 33 -0.84 -18.61 5.60
C PHE A 33 -0.08 -19.55 4.67
N ARG A 34 -0.72 -19.89 3.55
CA ARG A 34 -0.14 -20.65 2.45
C ARG A 34 0.03 -19.75 1.25
N CYS A 35 1.18 -19.83 0.58
CA CYS A 35 1.40 -19.10 -0.65
C CYS A 35 0.74 -19.80 -1.85
N CYS A 36 0.38 -19.04 -2.89
CA CYS A 36 0.02 -19.61 -4.18
C CYS A 36 1.22 -20.36 -4.77
N SER A 37 1.08 -21.65 -5.06
CA SER A 37 2.17 -22.45 -5.67
C SER A 37 2.50 -22.06 -7.12
N GLY A 38 1.67 -21.23 -7.75
CA GLY A 38 1.88 -20.76 -9.12
C GLY A 38 2.83 -19.55 -9.19
N CYS A 39 2.56 -18.51 -8.40
CA CYS A 39 3.34 -17.26 -8.42
C CYS A 39 4.15 -17.00 -7.15
N GLU A 40 3.88 -17.72 -6.06
CA GLU A 40 4.54 -17.58 -4.75
C GLU A 40 4.46 -16.17 -4.11
N SER A 41 3.63 -15.28 -4.66
CA SER A 41 3.57 -13.86 -4.24
C SER A 41 2.34 -13.50 -3.40
N VAL A 42 1.28 -14.31 -3.44
CA VAL A 42 0.04 -14.05 -2.69
C VAL A 42 -0.21 -15.14 -1.65
N ASN A 43 -0.83 -14.77 -0.53
CA ASN A 43 -1.00 -15.60 0.67
C ASN A 43 -2.48 -15.83 0.99
N TYR A 44 -2.83 -17.04 1.40
CA TYR A 44 -4.19 -17.41 1.76
C TYR A 44 -4.23 -18.15 3.09
N CYS A 45 -5.23 -17.83 3.92
CA CYS A 45 -5.44 -18.52 5.20
C CYS A 45 -6.10 -19.90 5.02
N SER A 46 -6.64 -20.19 3.83
CA SER A 46 -7.33 -21.44 3.50
C SER A 46 -7.34 -21.72 2.00
N VAL A 47 -7.57 -22.98 1.63
CA VAL A 47 -7.76 -23.39 0.22
C VAL A 47 -9.03 -22.76 -0.36
N ASP A 48 -10.06 -22.53 0.44
CA ASP A 48 -11.30 -21.90 -0.02
C ASP A 48 -11.08 -20.43 -0.38
N CYS A 49 -10.32 -19.69 0.44
CA CYS A 49 -9.91 -18.32 0.09
C CYS A 49 -9.10 -18.27 -1.21
N GLN A 50 -8.17 -19.21 -1.41
CA GLN A 50 -7.43 -19.32 -2.67
C GLN A 50 -8.35 -19.57 -3.86
N ARG A 51 -9.31 -20.51 -3.75
CA ARG A 51 -10.25 -20.84 -4.83
C ARG A 51 -11.18 -19.68 -5.19
N LEU A 52 -11.66 -18.94 -4.19
CA LEU A 52 -12.49 -17.76 -4.39
C LEU A 52 -11.70 -16.67 -5.12
N ASP A 53 -10.49 -16.37 -4.65
CA ASP A 53 -9.63 -15.36 -5.27
C ASP A 53 -9.19 -15.74 -6.69
N TRP A 54 -8.92 -17.03 -6.93
CA TRP A 54 -8.62 -17.58 -8.26
C TRP A 54 -9.73 -17.30 -9.27
N ARG A 55 -11.00 -17.48 -8.87
CA ARG A 55 -12.17 -17.24 -9.73
C ARG A 55 -12.39 -15.74 -10.01
N ARG A 56 -12.05 -14.87 -9.05
CA ARG A 56 -12.28 -13.43 -9.12
C ARG A 56 -11.33 -12.69 -10.04
N GLY A 57 -10.09 -13.16 -10.16
CA GLY A 57 -9.13 -12.48 -11.01
C GLY A 57 -7.71 -12.96 -10.90
N HIS A 58 -7.33 -13.60 -9.78
CA HIS A 58 -5.93 -13.98 -9.57
C HIS A 58 -5.40 -14.90 -10.68
N ARG A 59 -6.24 -15.76 -11.28
CA ARG A 59 -5.83 -16.59 -12.43
C ARG A 59 -5.27 -15.79 -13.61
N ASN A 60 -5.76 -14.56 -13.81
CA ASN A 60 -5.36 -13.67 -14.90
C ASN A 60 -4.00 -13.03 -14.61
N THR A 61 -3.70 -12.75 -13.34
CA THR A 61 -2.45 -12.08 -12.93
C THR A 61 -1.37 -13.04 -12.44
N CYS A 62 -1.72 -14.26 -12.03
CA CYS A 62 -0.78 -15.24 -11.48
C CYS A 62 0.40 -15.52 -12.42
N ARG A 63 0.13 -15.68 -13.72
CA ARG A 63 1.20 -15.91 -14.72
C ARG A 63 2.08 -14.67 -14.90
N ALA A 64 1.48 -13.47 -14.95
CA ALA A 64 2.22 -12.22 -15.09
C ALA A 64 3.16 -12.00 -13.89
N ILE A 65 2.66 -12.22 -12.67
CA ILE A 65 3.47 -12.14 -11.44
C ILE A 65 4.63 -13.14 -11.49
N ARG A 66 4.34 -14.41 -11.83
CA ARG A 66 5.38 -15.44 -11.93
C ARG A 66 6.46 -15.07 -12.96
N LEU A 67 6.05 -14.62 -14.15
CA LEU A 67 6.99 -14.22 -15.20
C LEU A 67 7.85 -13.04 -14.77
N HIS A 68 7.24 -12.03 -14.13
CA HIS A 68 7.97 -10.90 -13.57
C HIS A 68 9.04 -11.39 -12.56
N SER A 69 8.68 -12.26 -11.63
CA SER A 69 9.65 -12.81 -10.65
C SER A 69 10.78 -13.62 -11.29
N LEU A 70 10.55 -14.28 -12.42
CA LEU A 70 11.58 -15.05 -13.13
C LEU A 70 12.47 -14.17 -14.01
N GLN A 71 11.91 -13.16 -14.66
CA GLN A 71 12.63 -12.26 -15.56
C GLN A 71 13.42 -11.20 -14.80
N ASN A 72 12.89 -10.78 -13.64
CA ASN A 72 13.49 -9.83 -12.74
C ASN A 72 13.68 -10.51 -11.38
N PRO A 73 14.62 -11.47 -11.25
CA PRO A 73 14.88 -12.13 -9.96
C PRO A 73 15.27 -11.12 -8.88
N GLY A 74 15.64 -9.89 -9.28
CA GLY A 74 16.02 -8.79 -8.41
C GLY A 74 17.29 -9.11 -7.63
N PRO A 75 18.04 -8.11 -7.17
CA PRO A 75 19.13 -8.35 -6.23
C PRO A 75 18.63 -8.69 -4.82
N LEU A 76 17.33 -8.52 -4.57
CA LEU A 76 16.77 -8.58 -3.22
C LEU A 76 16.55 -10.02 -2.77
N THR A 77 17.24 -10.41 -1.71
CA THR A 77 17.02 -11.68 -1.00
C THR A 77 15.71 -11.66 -0.20
N CYS A 78 15.30 -12.81 0.34
CA CYS A 78 14.18 -12.86 1.28
C CYS A 78 14.42 -12.00 2.53
N ARG A 79 15.68 -11.87 2.96
CA ARG A 79 16.08 -11.00 4.07
C ARG A 79 15.89 -9.53 3.70
N ASP A 80 16.31 -9.13 2.50
CA ASP A 80 16.15 -7.75 2.02
C ASP A 80 14.68 -7.37 1.91
N ARG A 81 13.84 -8.23 1.33
CA ARG A 81 12.38 -8.01 1.30
C ARG A 81 11.77 -7.83 2.70
N SER A 82 12.25 -8.62 3.66
CA SER A 82 11.79 -8.53 5.05
C SER A 82 12.26 -7.24 5.74
N PHE A 83 13.48 -6.79 5.45
CA PHE A 83 14.03 -5.51 5.93
C PHE A 83 13.30 -4.33 5.30
N LEU A 84 13.10 -4.33 3.98
CA LEU A 84 12.33 -3.31 3.28
C LEU A 84 10.92 -3.22 3.88
N ARG A 85 10.24 -4.34 4.14
CA ARG A 85 8.96 -4.32 4.87
C ARG A 85 9.06 -3.57 6.20
N THR A 86 10.02 -3.91 7.04
CA THR A 86 10.21 -3.19 8.32
C THR A 86 10.47 -1.70 8.11
N LEU A 87 11.31 -1.34 7.14
CA LEU A 87 11.64 0.05 6.84
C LEU A 87 10.39 0.83 6.44
N MET A 88 9.57 0.23 5.57
CA MET A 88 8.31 0.77 5.09
C MET A 88 7.28 0.92 6.21
N ASP A 89 7.13 -0.10 7.06
CA ASP A 89 6.26 -0.06 8.24
C ASP A 89 6.66 1.08 9.19
N CYS A 90 7.96 1.23 9.46
CA CYS A 90 8.48 2.29 10.31
C CYS A 90 8.24 3.67 9.69
N ALA A 91 8.50 3.82 8.40
CA ALA A 91 8.38 5.09 7.70
C ALA A 91 6.92 5.53 7.59
N TYR A 92 6.01 4.62 7.25
CA TYR A 92 4.57 4.89 7.26
C TYR A 92 4.09 5.28 8.66
N THR A 93 4.44 4.49 9.68
CA THR A 93 4.00 4.76 11.06
C THR A 93 4.49 6.12 11.56
N ALA A 94 5.75 6.46 11.27
CA ALA A 94 6.33 7.75 11.63
C ALA A 94 5.67 8.95 10.92
N ASN A 95 5.05 8.73 9.76
CA ASN A 95 4.44 9.76 8.93
C ASN A 95 2.92 9.64 8.81
N LEU A 96 2.30 8.75 9.59
CA LEU A 96 0.89 8.38 9.43
C LEU A 96 -0.04 9.60 9.49
N MET A 97 0.21 10.55 10.39
CA MET A 97 -0.63 11.76 10.46
C MET A 97 -0.57 12.60 9.20
N ALA A 98 0.64 12.85 8.67
CA ALA A 98 0.80 13.62 7.44
C ALA A 98 0.13 12.90 6.25
N ILE A 99 0.23 11.57 6.21
CA ILE A 99 -0.42 10.75 5.19
C ILE A 99 -1.95 10.92 5.28
N LEU A 100 -2.54 10.69 6.46
CA LEU A 100 -4.00 10.77 6.65
C LEU A 100 -4.56 12.16 6.32
N LEU A 101 -3.85 13.23 6.69
CA LEU A 101 -4.26 14.59 6.34
C LEU A 101 -4.18 14.84 4.83
N THR A 102 -3.17 14.30 4.16
CA THR A 102 -3.05 14.38 2.69
C THR A 102 -4.19 13.61 2.01
N GLU A 103 -4.50 12.40 2.50
CA GLU A 103 -5.62 11.58 1.99
C GLU A 103 -6.97 12.28 2.19
N LEU A 104 -7.17 12.90 3.36
CA LEU A 104 -8.35 13.70 3.65
C LEU A 104 -8.51 14.86 2.65
N LEU A 105 -7.42 15.58 2.36
CA LEU A 105 -7.43 16.68 1.38
C LEU A 105 -7.76 16.17 -0.03
N LEU A 106 -7.19 15.03 -0.45
CA LEU A 106 -7.48 14.41 -1.74
C LEU A 106 -8.94 13.98 -1.84
N LEU A 107 -9.49 13.35 -0.81
CA LEU A 107 -10.90 12.97 -0.72
C LEU A 107 -11.82 14.19 -0.79
N HIS A 108 -11.45 15.29 -0.13
CA HIS A 108 -12.21 16.53 -0.18
C HIS A 108 -12.24 17.11 -1.60
N GLN A 109 -11.08 17.16 -2.27
CA GLN A 109 -10.94 17.79 -3.59
C GLN A 109 -11.53 16.96 -4.72
N ASN A 110 -11.42 15.63 -4.64
CA ASN A 110 -11.79 14.73 -5.73
C ASN A 110 -13.10 13.98 -5.45
N GLY A 111 -13.55 13.93 -4.19
CA GLY A 111 -14.73 13.19 -3.78
C GLY A 111 -14.42 11.75 -3.34
N PRO A 112 -15.42 11.08 -2.71
CA PRO A 112 -15.22 9.84 -1.97
C PRO A 112 -14.97 8.59 -2.83
N ASP A 113 -15.37 8.63 -4.10
CA ASP A 113 -15.22 7.51 -5.02
C ASP A 113 -13.85 7.47 -5.69
N ASN A 114 -13.03 8.51 -5.50
CA ASN A 114 -11.70 8.58 -6.08
C ASN A 114 -10.70 7.76 -5.26
N GLN A 115 -9.94 6.93 -5.97
CA GLN A 115 -8.84 6.18 -5.38
C GLN A 115 -7.57 7.00 -5.40
N TRP A 116 -6.74 6.79 -4.39
CA TRP A 116 -5.41 7.36 -4.31
C TRP A 116 -4.37 6.27 -4.11
N MET A 117 -3.12 6.66 -4.36
CA MET A 117 -1.94 5.89 -4.02
C MET A 117 -1.02 6.75 -3.18
N THR A 118 -0.49 6.17 -2.11
CA THR A 118 0.63 6.78 -1.38
C THR A 118 1.94 6.31 -2.01
N ILE A 119 2.73 7.24 -2.51
CA ILE A 119 4.09 7.01 -2.99
C ILE A 119 5.06 7.40 -1.88
N MET A 120 5.88 6.45 -1.47
CA MET A 120 6.95 6.65 -0.49
C MET A 120 8.30 6.54 -1.18
N ARG A 121 9.02 7.66 -1.26
CA ARG A 121 10.33 7.77 -1.91
C ARG A 121 11.45 7.70 -0.89
N PHE A 122 12.46 6.89 -1.18
CA PHE A 122 13.72 6.76 -0.46
C PHE A 122 14.85 7.01 -1.46
N VAL A 123 15.25 8.26 -1.62
CA VAL A 123 16.21 8.68 -2.65
C VAL A 123 17.33 9.44 -1.96
N GLU A 124 18.59 9.03 -2.20
CA GLU A 124 19.78 9.69 -1.63
C GLU A 124 19.72 9.86 -0.09
N GLY A 125 19.14 8.86 0.60
CA GLY A 125 18.97 8.90 2.06
C GLY A 125 17.87 9.83 2.56
N LYS A 126 17.11 10.48 1.67
CA LYS A 126 15.93 11.28 2.00
C LYS A 126 14.67 10.46 1.86
N PHE A 127 13.76 10.62 2.81
CA PHE A 127 12.43 10.05 2.77
C PHE A 127 11.42 11.14 2.41
N SER A 128 10.53 10.86 1.47
CA SER A 128 9.39 11.70 1.15
C SER A 128 8.13 10.86 0.93
N VAL A 129 6.98 11.49 1.17
CA VAL A 129 5.68 10.90 0.90
C VAL A 129 4.89 11.84 0.01
N GLU A 130 4.29 11.28 -1.02
CA GLU A 130 3.36 11.94 -1.92
C GLU A 130 2.10 11.07 -1.95
N CYS A 131 0.91 11.68 -1.95
CA CYS A 131 -0.31 10.95 -2.29
C CYS A 131 -0.82 11.52 -3.60
N ILE A 132 -1.20 10.64 -4.52
CA ILE A 132 -1.70 11.02 -5.84
C ILE A 132 -3.03 10.35 -6.12
N VAL A 133 -3.88 10.99 -6.93
CA VAL A 133 -5.09 10.35 -7.45
C VAL A 133 -4.68 9.29 -8.47
N MET A 134 -5.35 8.15 -8.46
CA MET A 134 -4.98 7.01 -9.31
C MET A 134 -5.02 7.31 -10.81
N GLN A 135 -5.91 8.21 -11.24
CA GLN A 135 -6.01 8.64 -12.64
C GLN A 135 -4.71 9.32 -13.11
N ASP A 136 -4.04 10.06 -12.21
CA ASP A 136 -2.76 10.70 -12.51
C ASP A 136 -1.63 9.68 -12.64
N PHE A 137 -1.70 8.60 -11.85
CA PHE A 137 -0.70 7.54 -11.87
C PHE A 137 -0.70 6.74 -13.17
N THR A 138 -1.88 6.35 -13.68
CA THR A 138 -2.00 5.65 -14.96
C THR A 138 -1.44 6.46 -16.13
N THR A 139 -1.42 7.78 -16.00
CA THR A 139 -0.91 8.71 -17.01
C THR A 139 0.63 8.85 -16.94
N ARG A 140 1.27 8.53 -15.82
CA ARG A 140 2.71 8.77 -15.57
C ARG A 140 3.68 7.75 -16.21
N ARG A 141 3.26 6.83 -17.11
CA ARG A 141 4.11 5.83 -17.83
C ARG A 141 5.04 4.92 -17.01
N GLN A 142 5.14 5.08 -15.69
CA GLN A 142 6.11 4.39 -14.85
C GLN A 142 5.82 2.89 -14.66
N ILE A 143 4.64 2.38 -15.06
CA ILE A 143 4.20 1.00 -14.74
C ILE A 143 3.66 0.22 -15.95
N GLU A 144 4.07 0.55 -17.18
CA GLU A 144 3.61 -0.19 -18.38
C GLU A 144 3.88 -1.71 -18.31
N PHE A 145 4.92 -2.14 -17.60
CA PHE A 145 5.25 -3.57 -17.46
C PHE A 145 4.33 -4.37 -16.52
N LEU A 146 3.53 -3.70 -15.66
CA LEU A 146 2.70 -4.36 -14.65
C LEU A 146 1.21 -4.07 -14.80
N GLY A 147 0.77 -3.53 -15.95
CA GLY A 147 -0.62 -3.14 -16.20
C GLY A 147 -1.66 -4.08 -15.58
N PRO A 148 -1.66 -5.40 -15.90
CA PRO A 148 -2.64 -6.33 -15.34
C PRO A 148 -2.54 -6.51 -13.82
N VAL A 149 -1.35 -6.40 -13.24
CA VAL A 149 -1.13 -6.52 -11.79
C VAL A 149 -1.60 -5.26 -11.07
N VAL A 150 -1.31 -4.08 -11.61
CA VAL A 150 -1.79 -2.80 -11.06
C VAL A 150 -3.31 -2.74 -11.15
N GLU A 151 -3.90 -3.04 -12.31
CA GLU A 151 -5.35 -3.08 -12.49
C GLU A 151 -6.03 -4.04 -11.51
N ASP A 152 -5.46 -5.24 -11.29
CA ASP A 152 -5.96 -6.18 -10.28
C ASP A 152 -5.84 -5.62 -8.87
N GLN A 153 -4.72 -5.00 -8.49
CA GLN A 153 -4.59 -4.35 -7.18
C GLN A 153 -5.57 -3.18 -7.00
N LEU A 154 -5.86 -2.42 -8.05
CA LEU A 154 -6.84 -1.35 -8.02
C LEU A 154 -8.25 -1.88 -7.85
N SER A 155 -8.63 -2.87 -8.66
CA SER A 155 -9.91 -3.56 -8.51
C SER A 155 -10.07 -4.13 -7.10
N ARG A 156 -9.00 -4.68 -6.52
CA ARG A 156 -8.98 -5.18 -5.14
C ARG A 156 -9.08 -4.05 -4.11
N ALA A 157 -8.47 -2.90 -4.35
CA ALA A 157 -8.60 -1.73 -3.49
C ALA A 157 -10.06 -1.28 -3.43
N THR A 158 -10.72 -1.16 -4.59
CA THR A 158 -12.14 -0.75 -4.70
C THR A 158 -13.04 -1.75 -3.98
N ALA A 159 -12.92 -3.03 -4.32
CA ALA A 159 -13.79 -4.08 -3.81
C ALA A 159 -13.59 -4.34 -2.30
N SER A 160 -12.51 -3.83 -1.70
CA SER A 160 -12.23 -4.04 -0.28
C SER A 160 -13.09 -3.18 0.65
N GLY A 161 -13.71 -2.11 0.13
CA GLY A 161 -14.41 -1.12 0.95
C GLY A 161 -13.47 -0.35 1.87
N GLY A 162 -12.27 0.01 1.38
CA GLY A 162 -11.29 0.80 2.14
C GLY A 162 -10.38 -0.02 3.06
N ARG A 163 -10.42 -1.36 3.02
CA ARG A 163 -9.46 -2.24 3.73
C ARG A 163 -8.11 -2.34 3.05
N ASN A 164 -8.08 -2.14 1.74
CA ASN A 164 -6.90 -2.31 0.90
C ASN A 164 -6.50 -0.95 0.34
N HIS A 165 -5.36 -0.41 0.80
CA HIS A 165 -4.80 0.84 0.28
C HIS A 165 -3.57 0.52 -0.54
N LEU A 166 -3.38 1.18 -1.68
CA LEU A 166 -2.25 0.90 -2.56
C LEU A 166 -1.10 1.84 -2.22
N HIS A 167 0.07 1.28 -1.94
CA HIS A 167 1.29 2.04 -1.73
C HIS A 167 2.32 1.65 -2.78
N ALA A 168 3.04 2.64 -3.29
CA ALA A 168 4.26 2.43 -4.05
C ALA A 168 5.45 2.89 -3.22
N PHE A 169 6.53 2.12 -3.26
CA PHE A 169 7.78 2.48 -2.63
C PHE A 169 8.85 2.57 -3.69
N ILE A 170 9.63 3.64 -3.67
CA ILE A 170 10.64 3.93 -4.69
C ILE A 170 11.97 4.13 -3.96
N PHE A 171 12.97 3.32 -4.31
CA PHE A 171 14.29 3.29 -3.65
C PHE A 171 15.42 3.86 -4.51
N SER A 172 15.15 4.14 -5.79
CA SER A 172 16.07 4.76 -6.74
C SER A 172 15.29 5.70 -7.62
N ASP A 173 15.81 6.91 -7.79
CA ASP A 173 15.29 7.92 -8.73
C ASP A 173 16.23 8.03 -9.95
N ALA A 174 17.01 6.97 -10.23
CA ALA A 174 17.76 6.87 -11.48
C ALA A 174 16.76 7.09 -12.62
N PRO A 175 16.92 8.16 -13.44
CA PRO A 175 15.91 8.58 -14.41
C PRO A 175 15.56 7.45 -15.37
N ASP A 176 16.54 6.62 -15.71
CA ASP A 176 16.43 5.53 -16.67
C ASP A 176 15.94 4.20 -16.08
N ARG A 177 15.92 4.07 -14.73
CA ARG A 177 15.59 2.79 -14.09
C ARG A 177 15.18 2.96 -12.61
N PRO A 178 14.01 3.56 -12.33
CA PRO A 178 13.52 3.63 -10.96
C PRO A 178 13.30 2.22 -10.40
N VAL A 179 13.72 1.96 -9.17
CA VAL A 179 13.51 0.65 -8.53
C VAL A 179 12.51 0.83 -7.41
N GLY A 180 11.48 -0.01 -7.37
CA GLY A 180 10.43 0.13 -6.36
C GLY A 180 9.75 -1.16 -5.97
N CYS A 181 8.62 -1.01 -5.29
CA CYS A 181 7.67 -2.09 -5.03
C CYS A 181 6.26 -1.55 -4.86
N LEU A 182 5.27 -2.38 -5.18
CA LEU A 182 3.86 -2.11 -4.94
C LEU A 182 3.42 -2.96 -3.76
N SER A 183 2.98 -2.28 -2.71
CA SER A 183 2.65 -2.90 -1.45
C SER A 183 1.25 -2.47 -1.05
N PRO A 184 0.25 -3.36 -1.15
CA PRO A 184 -1.06 -3.06 -0.63
C PRO A 184 -1.02 -3.10 0.90
N LEU A 185 -1.34 -2.00 1.56
CA LEU A 185 -1.62 -1.96 2.99
C LEU A 185 -2.98 -2.60 3.24
N ARG A 186 -3.08 -3.41 4.31
CA ARG A 186 -4.25 -4.22 4.61
C ARG A 186 -4.73 -3.93 6.03
N ALA A 187 -5.90 -3.33 6.16
CA ALA A 187 -6.57 -3.14 7.44
C ALA A 187 -7.56 -4.27 7.72
N HIS A 188 -7.87 -4.48 9.01
CA HIS A 188 -8.90 -5.44 9.44
C HIS A 188 -10.30 -5.05 8.95
N ASP A 189 -10.57 -3.75 8.82
CA ASP A 189 -11.84 -3.21 8.37
C ASP A 189 -11.62 -1.90 7.59
N GLY A 190 -12.71 -1.37 7.04
CA GLY A 190 -12.71 -0.11 6.29
C GLY A 190 -12.99 1.12 7.15
N ALA A 191 -12.98 1.01 8.48
CA ALA A 191 -13.46 2.09 9.37
C ALA A 191 -12.62 3.36 9.26
N LEU A 192 -11.29 3.22 9.11
CA LEU A 192 -10.40 4.36 8.88
C LEU A 192 -10.78 5.12 7.61
N HIS A 193 -10.93 4.40 6.50
CA HIS A 193 -11.28 4.99 5.21
C HIS A 193 -12.67 5.65 5.26
N ALA A 194 -13.67 4.96 5.83
CA ALA A 194 -15.01 5.51 6.02
C ALA A 194 -14.98 6.80 6.88
N GLY A 195 -14.20 6.80 7.96
CA GLY A 195 -14.00 7.97 8.82
C GLY A 195 -13.36 9.14 8.07
N LEU A 196 -12.33 8.88 7.25
CA LEU A 196 -11.71 9.91 6.40
C LEU A 196 -12.71 10.49 5.41
N VAL A 197 -13.53 9.65 4.77
CA VAL A 197 -14.60 10.09 3.86
C VAL A 197 -15.61 10.99 4.58
N ASP A 198 -16.01 10.64 5.81
CA ASP A 198 -16.92 11.45 6.60
C ASP A 198 -16.31 12.78 7.05
N LEU A 199 -15.02 12.80 7.36
CA LEU A 199 -14.30 14.05 7.64
C LEU A 199 -14.15 14.90 6.39
N ALA A 200 -13.90 14.30 5.21
CA ALA A 200 -13.73 15.03 3.95
C ALA A 200 -14.97 15.85 3.58
N ARG A 201 -16.17 15.32 3.90
CA ARG A 201 -17.45 16.01 3.73
C ARG A 201 -17.63 17.21 4.67
N GLN A 202 -16.89 17.24 5.78
CA GLN A 202 -16.93 18.33 6.77
C GLN A 202 -15.90 19.43 6.48
N VAL A 203 -14.94 19.17 5.59
CA VAL A 203 -13.93 20.17 5.19
C VAL A 203 -14.64 21.30 4.42
N PRO A 204 -14.48 22.57 4.83
CA PRO A 204 -15.13 23.70 4.16
C PRO A 204 -14.66 23.87 2.70
N PRO A 205 -15.53 24.36 1.79
CA PRO A 205 -15.11 24.74 0.45
C PRO A 205 -13.98 25.78 0.50
N GLY A 206 -12.98 25.62 -0.37
CA GLY A 206 -11.83 26.52 -0.48
C GLY A 206 -10.57 26.07 0.28
N VAL A 207 -10.66 25.01 1.09
CA VAL A 207 -9.48 24.34 1.67
C VAL A 207 -8.77 23.55 0.59
N ASN A 208 -7.61 24.03 0.14
CA ASN A 208 -6.86 23.42 -0.97
C ASN A 208 -5.43 23.02 -0.63
N SER A 209 -5.00 23.28 0.60
CA SER A 209 -3.67 22.99 1.08
C SER A 209 -3.69 22.43 2.51
N MET A 210 -2.57 21.85 2.92
CA MET A 210 -2.37 21.42 4.32
C MET A 210 -2.44 22.60 5.29
N GLU A 211 -1.88 23.75 4.91
CA GLU A 211 -1.92 24.98 5.72
C GLU A 211 -3.35 25.51 5.92
N ASP A 212 -4.24 25.29 4.94
CA ASP A 212 -5.65 25.62 5.08
C ASP A 212 -6.37 24.62 5.99
N LEU A 213 -6.05 23.33 5.84
CA LEU A 213 -6.65 22.26 6.63
C LEU A 213 -6.29 22.41 8.13
N GLU A 214 -5.08 22.86 8.44
CA GLU A 214 -4.63 23.18 9.80
C GLU A 214 -5.42 24.32 10.46
N LYS A 215 -6.00 25.22 9.66
CA LYS A 215 -6.86 26.31 10.16
C LYS A 215 -8.30 25.86 10.40
N VAL A 216 -8.69 24.65 9.96
CA VAL A 216 -10.05 24.13 10.17
C VAL A 216 -10.19 23.68 11.63
N PRO A 217 -11.07 24.31 12.44
CA PRO A 217 -11.16 24.03 13.87
C PRO A 217 -11.47 22.56 14.17
N GLY A 218 -10.66 21.93 15.01
CA GLY A 218 -10.87 20.56 15.47
C GLY A 218 -10.54 19.47 14.45
N MET A 219 -10.05 19.82 13.26
CA MET A 219 -9.82 18.83 12.20
C MET A 219 -8.66 17.90 12.53
N LEU A 220 -7.56 18.43 13.07
CA LEU A 220 -6.38 17.63 13.43
C LEU A 220 -6.72 16.63 14.54
N GLU A 221 -7.48 17.07 15.54
CA GLU A 221 -7.93 16.24 16.66
C GLU A 221 -8.84 15.12 16.17
N LYS A 222 -9.75 15.39 15.23
CA LYS A 222 -10.60 14.37 14.62
C LYS A 222 -9.80 13.34 13.83
N VAL A 223 -8.82 13.77 13.03
CA VAL A 223 -7.93 12.85 12.28
C VAL A 223 -7.07 12.03 13.24
N GLN A 224 -6.56 12.64 14.32
CA GLN A 224 -5.81 11.95 15.36
C GLN A 224 -6.68 10.91 16.09
N ALA A 225 -7.94 11.22 16.39
CA ALA A 225 -8.88 10.26 16.98
C ALA A 225 -9.17 9.08 16.05
N LEU A 226 -9.32 9.31 14.74
CA LEU A 226 -9.45 8.24 13.75
C LEU A 226 -8.20 7.36 13.73
N LYS A 227 -7.00 7.96 13.75
CA LYS A 227 -5.72 7.25 13.80
C LYS A 227 -5.64 6.35 15.03
N GLU A 228 -6.03 6.84 16.21
CA GLU A 228 -5.98 6.08 17.46
C GLU A 228 -7.00 4.94 17.51
N GLY A 229 -8.16 5.12 16.87
CA GLY A 229 -9.19 4.07 16.74
C GLY A 229 -8.89 3.03 15.65
N ALA A 230 -7.96 3.31 14.74
CA ALA A 230 -7.67 2.43 13.60
C ALA A 230 -6.64 1.36 13.95
N SER A 231 -7.00 0.09 13.73
CA SER A 231 -6.05 -1.04 13.77
C SER A 231 -5.43 -1.25 12.39
N ILE A 232 -4.36 -0.49 12.09
CA ILE A 232 -3.71 -0.50 10.76
C ILE A 232 -2.53 -1.47 10.74
N TRP A 233 -2.44 -2.31 9.71
CA TRP A 233 -1.29 -3.18 9.46
C TRP A 233 -0.79 -3.03 8.04
N LEU A 234 0.53 -2.86 7.88
CA LEU A 234 1.16 -2.92 6.58
C LEU A 234 1.56 -4.35 6.24
N THR A 235 1.18 -4.80 5.05
CA THR A 235 1.64 -6.07 4.49
C THR A 235 2.28 -5.81 3.13
N VAL A 236 3.58 -6.03 3.02
CA VAL A 236 4.24 -5.96 1.70
C VAL A 236 3.98 -7.24 0.91
N VAL A 237 3.21 -7.12 -0.17
CA VAL A 237 2.80 -8.26 -1.01
C VAL A 237 3.72 -8.46 -2.21
N LEU A 238 4.22 -7.40 -2.85
CA LEU A 238 4.87 -7.58 -4.15
C LEU A 238 6.05 -6.61 -4.39
N THR A 239 7.23 -7.14 -4.66
CA THR A 239 8.37 -6.36 -5.15
C THR A 239 8.26 -6.23 -6.66
N VAL A 240 8.37 -5.02 -7.19
CA VAL A 240 8.21 -4.78 -8.64
C VAL A 240 9.24 -3.80 -9.16
N GLU A 241 10.00 -4.23 -10.16
CA GLU A 241 10.89 -3.32 -10.88
C GLU A 241 10.02 -2.35 -11.67
N ILE A 242 10.21 -1.05 -11.43
CA ILE A 242 9.48 0.03 -12.11
C ILE A 242 10.30 0.33 -13.37
N VAL A 243 9.87 -0.15 -14.52
CA VAL A 243 10.63 0.04 -15.77
C VAL A 243 10.09 1.29 -16.46
N GLU A 244 10.94 2.28 -16.73
CA GLU A 244 10.57 3.34 -17.69
C GLU A 244 10.53 2.76 -19.11
N GLY A 245 9.43 3.02 -19.83
CA GLY A 245 9.32 2.72 -21.25
C GLY A 245 10.33 3.54 -22.05
N LYS A 246 11.07 2.88 -22.94
CA LYS A 246 11.92 3.54 -23.94
C LYS A 246 11.10 4.45 -24.87
#